data_AF-A0A7G5CA91-F1
#
_entry.id   AF-A0A7G5CA91-F1
#
_cell.length_a   1.000
_cell.length_b   1.000
_cell.length_c   1.000
_cell.angle_alpha   90.00
_cell.angle_beta   90.00
_cell.angle_gamma   90.00
#
_symmetry.space_group_name_H-M   'P 1'
#
loop_
_entity.id
_entity.type
_entity.pdbx_description
1 polymer ?
#
loop_
_entity_poly.entity_id
_entity_poly.type
_entity_poly.pdbx_seq_one_letter_code
_entity_poly.pdbx_strand_id
1 'polypeptide(L)'
;MTLIEMLAEIHGLSDLNENNIIERIKTKLEGNNLRGWEDSGFNINHIFTIGYNLKATLLHFAAVCGCKNIVVALIESGANVNARDNNGCTPLHYAAVNSFKDVVEILVANRADVNAHDNHGFAPSFYAAQWGYRDIATFLLRSGANFEPRTEMKVESTEQVAPAERLELF
;
A
#
# COMPACT_ATOMS: atom_id res chain seq x y z
N MET A 1 -9.03 13.61 -10.39
CA MET A 1 -7.58 13.75 -10.52
C MET A 1 -6.93 12.72 -9.61
N THR A 2 -6.76 11.51 -10.12
CA THR A 2 -6.01 10.46 -9.44
C THR A 2 -4.52 10.78 -9.53
N LEU A 3 -3.70 10.20 -8.64
CA LEU A 3 -2.24 10.37 -8.63
C LEU A 3 -1.60 10.09 -10.01
N ILE A 4 -2.27 9.25 -10.80
CA ILE A 4 -1.90 8.77 -12.13
C ILE A 4 -2.10 9.87 -13.18
N GLU A 5 -3.25 10.55 -13.12
CA GLU A 5 -3.59 11.68 -13.99
C GLU A 5 -2.64 12.86 -13.72
N MET A 6 -2.26 13.06 -12.46
CA MET A 6 -1.34 14.11 -12.02
C MET A 6 0.12 13.86 -12.47
N LEU A 7 0.54 12.59 -12.60
CA LEU A 7 1.89 12.21 -13.02
C LEU A 7 2.07 12.21 -14.55
N ALA A 8 0.98 12.09 -15.32
CA ALA A 8 1.01 12.05 -16.78
C ALA A 8 1.21 13.43 -17.43
N GLU A 9 0.72 14.52 -16.82
CA GLU A 9 0.72 15.85 -17.43
C GLU A 9 2.07 16.60 -17.32
N ILE A 10 2.94 16.27 -16.37
CA ILE A 10 4.07 17.14 -16.01
C ILE A 10 5.37 16.85 -16.79
N HIS A 11 5.59 15.65 -17.35
CA HIS A 11 6.96 15.26 -17.77
C HIS A 11 7.19 14.57 -19.11
N GLY A 12 6.19 14.32 -19.96
CA GLY A 12 6.46 13.77 -21.31
C GLY A 12 7.30 12.48 -21.30
N LEU A 13 7.15 11.64 -20.27
CA LEU A 13 7.80 10.33 -20.14
C LEU A 13 6.92 9.29 -20.83
N SER A 14 7.13 9.12 -22.14
CA SER A 14 6.16 8.53 -23.07
C SER A 14 6.05 7.00 -23.10
N ASP A 15 6.91 6.21 -22.44
CA ASP A 15 6.94 4.75 -22.69
C ASP A 15 6.79 3.83 -21.47
N LEU A 16 6.64 4.36 -20.26
CA LEU A 16 6.31 3.57 -19.05
C LEU A 16 5.19 4.25 -18.29
N ASN A 17 4.00 4.32 -18.91
CA ASN A 17 2.80 4.76 -18.21
C ASN A 17 1.97 3.55 -17.75
N GLU A 18 1.18 3.80 -16.73
CA GLU A 18 0.29 2.84 -16.08
C GLU A 18 -0.63 2.12 -17.06
N ASN A 19 -1.06 2.75 -18.15
CA ASN A 19 -1.85 2.08 -19.17
C ASN A 19 -1.06 0.96 -19.87
N ASN A 20 0.26 1.04 -20.02
CA ASN A 20 1.04 -0.05 -20.64
C ASN A 20 1.32 -1.21 -19.67
N ILE A 21 1.48 -0.91 -18.37
CA ILE A 21 1.60 -1.94 -17.32
C ILE A 21 0.24 -2.60 -17.07
N ILE A 22 -0.83 -1.80 -16.93
CA ILE A 22 -2.20 -2.27 -16.80
C ILE A 22 -2.65 -2.98 -18.07
N GLU A 23 -2.36 -2.51 -19.28
CA GLU A 23 -2.68 -3.23 -20.54
C GLU A 23 -1.90 -4.54 -20.65
N ARG A 24 -0.62 -4.61 -20.24
CA ARG A 24 0.13 -5.87 -20.20
C ARG A 24 -0.37 -6.85 -19.13
N ILE A 25 -0.80 -6.32 -18.00
CA ILE A 25 -1.45 -7.06 -16.91
C ILE A 25 -2.81 -7.55 -17.41
N LYS A 26 -3.64 -6.68 -18.00
CA LYS A 26 -4.93 -6.98 -18.63
C LYS A 26 -4.79 -7.99 -19.76
N THR A 27 -3.95 -7.81 -20.77
CA THR A 27 -3.79 -8.80 -21.87
C THR A 27 -3.30 -10.17 -21.38
N LYS A 28 -2.49 -10.25 -20.31
CA LYS A 28 -2.13 -11.54 -19.70
C LYS A 28 -3.22 -12.14 -18.79
N LEU A 29 -4.12 -11.31 -18.26
CA LEU A 29 -5.21 -11.72 -17.37
C LEU A 29 -6.55 -11.98 -18.10
N GLU A 30 -6.84 -11.22 -19.16
CA GLU A 30 -7.99 -11.37 -20.07
C GLU A 30 -7.92 -12.67 -20.88
N GLY A 31 -6.73 -13.26 -20.99
CA GLY A 31 -6.55 -14.63 -21.48
C GLY A 31 -7.08 -15.73 -20.53
N ASN A 32 -7.59 -15.37 -19.33
CA ASN A 32 -8.17 -16.27 -18.32
C ASN A 32 -7.32 -17.51 -17.97
N ASN A 33 -6.03 -17.46 -18.24
CA ASN A 33 -5.13 -18.54 -17.91
C ASN A 33 -3.87 -17.96 -17.26
N LEU A 34 -4.00 -17.65 -15.97
CA LEU A 34 -2.85 -17.44 -15.09
C LEU A 34 -2.10 -18.75 -14.81
N ARG A 35 -2.50 -19.88 -15.40
CA ARG A 35 -1.65 -21.06 -15.40
C ARG A 35 -0.59 -20.86 -16.49
N GLY A 36 0.67 -20.81 -16.06
CA GLY A 36 1.83 -20.72 -16.96
C GLY A 36 2.84 -19.61 -16.63
N TRP A 37 2.57 -18.69 -15.70
CA TRP A 37 3.63 -17.77 -15.22
C TRP A 37 4.64 -18.49 -14.31
N GLU A 38 4.23 -19.57 -13.65
CA GLU A 38 5.11 -20.49 -12.91
C GLU A 38 6.24 -21.03 -13.81
N ASP A 39 5.91 -21.42 -15.04
CA ASP A 39 6.86 -21.94 -16.04
C ASP A 39 7.78 -20.84 -16.61
N SER A 40 7.40 -19.57 -16.47
CA SER A 40 8.21 -18.43 -16.94
C SER A 40 9.31 -18.02 -15.96
N GLY A 41 9.34 -18.61 -14.76
CA GLY A 41 10.24 -18.21 -13.68
C GLY A 41 9.93 -16.82 -13.12
N PHE A 42 8.75 -16.26 -13.44
CA PHE A 42 8.34 -14.95 -12.95
C PHE A 42 8.02 -15.02 -11.45
N ASN A 43 8.69 -14.19 -10.65
CA ASN A 43 8.41 -14.09 -9.23
C ASN A 43 7.15 -13.23 -9.01
N ILE A 44 6.06 -13.84 -8.52
CA ILE A 44 4.79 -13.14 -8.22
C ILE A 44 4.96 -11.99 -7.22
N ASN A 45 5.99 -12.07 -6.38
CA ASN A 45 6.37 -11.08 -5.38
C ASN A 45 7.42 -10.09 -5.89
N HIS A 46 7.66 -10.05 -7.20
CA HIS A 46 8.58 -9.09 -7.80
C HIS A 46 8.18 -7.66 -7.43
N ILE A 47 9.18 -6.89 -7.00
CA ILE A 47 9.04 -5.48 -6.65
C ILE A 47 9.38 -4.67 -7.90
N PHE A 48 8.36 -4.09 -8.50
CA PHE A 48 8.51 -3.16 -9.62
C PHE A 48 8.99 -1.83 -9.09
N THR A 49 9.93 -1.21 -9.78
CA THR A 49 10.30 0.19 -9.56
C THR A 49 9.70 1.01 -10.70
N ILE A 50 8.79 1.93 -10.39
CA ILE A 50 8.07 2.75 -11.37
C ILE A 50 8.25 4.24 -11.07
N GLY A 51 8.31 5.06 -12.13
CA GLY A 51 8.40 6.53 -12.02
C GLY A 51 9.49 7.01 -11.05
N TYR A 52 9.13 7.88 -10.11
CA TYR A 52 9.98 8.50 -9.09
C TYR A 52 10.46 7.53 -7.97
N ASN A 53 10.87 6.32 -8.33
CA ASN A 53 11.34 5.27 -7.41
C ASN A 53 10.26 4.65 -6.50
N LEU A 54 8.99 4.70 -6.88
CA LEU A 54 7.94 3.94 -6.18
C LEU A 54 8.21 2.44 -6.36
N LYS A 55 8.26 1.69 -5.26
CA LYS A 55 8.56 0.26 -5.24
C LYS A 55 7.33 -0.53 -4.82
N ALA A 56 6.69 -1.26 -5.73
CA ALA A 56 5.42 -1.92 -5.46
C ALA A 56 5.34 -3.32 -6.10
N THR A 57 4.50 -4.20 -5.54
CA THR A 57 4.21 -5.52 -6.12
C THR A 57 2.96 -5.49 -7.00
N LEU A 58 2.73 -6.54 -7.79
CA LEU A 58 1.47 -6.68 -8.55
C LEU A 58 0.22 -6.57 -7.67
N LEU A 59 0.29 -7.08 -6.43
CA LEU A 59 -0.83 -7.03 -5.51
C LEU A 59 -1.15 -5.60 -5.05
N HIS A 60 -0.14 -4.72 -4.95
CA HIS A 60 -0.37 -3.30 -4.69
C HIS A 60 -1.13 -2.66 -5.84
N PHE A 61 -0.69 -2.88 -7.09
CA PHE A 61 -1.37 -2.33 -8.26
C PHE A 61 -2.80 -2.83 -8.38
N ALA A 62 -3.02 -4.13 -8.17
CA ALA A 62 -4.37 -4.71 -8.19
C ALA A 62 -5.27 -4.09 -7.11
N ALA A 63 -4.74 -3.79 -5.92
CA ALA A 63 -5.46 -3.12 -4.85
C ALA A 63 -5.74 -1.64 -5.13
N VAL A 64 -4.78 -0.91 -5.72
CA VAL A 64 -4.95 0.49 -6.18
C VAL A 64 -6.00 0.61 -7.28
N CYS A 65 -6.13 -0.40 -8.14
CA CYS A 65 -7.09 -0.40 -9.24
C CYS A 65 -8.46 -1.01 -8.86
N GLY A 66 -8.62 -1.55 -7.65
CA GLY A 66 -9.86 -2.24 -7.25
C GLY A 66 -10.14 -3.52 -8.04
N CYS A 67 -9.12 -4.13 -8.66
CA CYS A 67 -9.29 -5.24 -9.58
C CYS A 67 -9.46 -6.58 -8.85
N LYS A 68 -10.66 -6.81 -8.31
CA LYS A 68 -11.03 -7.99 -7.51
C LYS A 68 -10.51 -9.32 -8.06
N ASN A 69 -10.78 -9.61 -9.34
CA ASN A 69 -10.40 -10.89 -9.95
C ASN A 69 -8.88 -11.08 -9.98
N ILE A 70 -8.15 -9.99 -10.19
CA ILE A 70 -6.68 -9.97 -10.21
C ILE A 70 -6.14 -10.18 -8.80
N VAL A 71 -6.72 -9.52 -7.79
CA VAL A 71 -6.35 -9.72 -6.38
C VAL A 71 -6.48 -11.19 -5.98
N VAL A 72 -7.62 -11.81 -6.26
CA VAL A 72 -7.86 -13.24 -5.95
C VAL A 72 -6.81 -14.11 -6.63
N ALA A 73 -6.65 -13.93 -7.94
CA ALA A 73 -5.67 -14.64 -8.76
C ALA A 73 -4.24 -14.57 -8.22
N LEU A 74 -3.78 -13.36 -7.87
CA LEU A 74 -2.44 -13.13 -7.36
C LEU A 74 -2.25 -13.80 -5.99
N ILE A 75 -3.26 -13.77 -5.13
CA ILE A 75 -3.20 -14.41 -3.80
C ILE A 75 -3.16 -15.94 -3.95
N GLU A 76 -4.01 -16.52 -4.81
CA GLU A 76 -3.98 -17.95 -5.13
C GLU A 76 -2.63 -18.38 -5.72
N SER A 77 -1.99 -17.46 -6.43
CA SER A 77 -0.64 -17.58 -6.99
C SER A 77 0.49 -17.39 -5.98
N GLY A 78 0.20 -17.18 -4.68
CA GLY A 78 1.21 -17.02 -3.63
C GLY A 78 1.77 -15.60 -3.49
N ALA A 79 1.06 -14.57 -3.95
CA ALA A 79 1.42 -13.20 -3.64
C ALA A 79 1.39 -12.95 -2.13
N ASN A 80 2.40 -12.23 -1.64
CA ASN A 80 2.49 -11.80 -0.26
C ASN A 80 1.45 -10.70 0.00
N VAL A 81 0.36 -11.09 0.67
CA VAL A 81 -0.75 -10.21 1.08
C VAL A 81 -0.27 -9.02 1.92
N ASN A 82 0.81 -9.19 2.67
CA ASN A 82 1.41 -8.18 3.54
C ASN A 82 2.70 -7.60 2.95
N ALA A 83 2.90 -7.67 1.64
CA ALA A 83 4.01 -7.00 0.98
C ALA A 83 4.00 -5.51 1.34
N ARG A 84 5.18 -4.92 1.54
CA ARG A 84 5.34 -3.50 1.84
C ARG A 84 6.02 -2.80 0.69
N ASP A 85 5.48 -1.66 0.30
CA ASP A 85 6.12 -0.74 -0.64
C ASP A 85 7.26 0.06 0.04
N ASN A 86 7.91 0.98 -0.67
CA ASN A 86 8.94 1.84 -0.08
C ASN A 86 8.41 2.87 0.94
N ASN A 87 7.09 3.09 1.02
CA ASN A 87 6.44 3.90 2.05
C ASN A 87 5.95 3.04 3.24
N GLY A 88 6.19 1.73 3.21
CA GLY A 88 5.69 0.80 4.22
C GLY A 88 4.20 0.47 4.09
N CYS A 89 3.53 0.99 3.06
CA CYS A 89 2.14 0.68 2.76
C CYS A 89 2.02 -0.77 2.28
N THR A 90 0.94 -1.42 2.69
CA THR A 90 0.53 -2.75 2.22
C THR A 90 -0.59 -2.63 1.18
N PRO A 91 -0.92 -3.69 0.41
CA PRO A 91 -2.09 -3.68 -0.47
C PRO A 91 -3.39 -3.26 0.26
N LEU A 92 -3.53 -3.60 1.54
CA LEU A 92 -4.69 -3.23 2.35
C LEU A 92 -4.79 -1.71 2.58
N HIS A 93 -3.65 -1.00 2.72
CA HIS A 93 -3.65 0.46 2.81
C HIS A 93 -4.26 1.09 1.56
N TYR A 94 -3.83 0.63 0.38
CA TYR A 94 -4.30 1.16 -0.89
C TYR A 94 -5.78 0.85 -1.15
N ALA A 95 -6.23 -0.37 -0.82
CA ALA A 95 -7.64 -0.72 -0.93
C ALA A 95 -8.52 0.15 -0.02
N ALA A 96 -8.05 0.44 1.20
CA ALA A 96 -8.74 1.30 2.17
C ALA A 96 -8.80 2.78 1.74
N VAL A 97 -7.70 3.33 1.21
CA VAL A 97 -7.63 4.72 0.69
C VAL A 97 -8.52 4.93 -0.54
N ASN A 98 -8.75 3.92 -1.37
CA ASN A 98 -9.51 4.05 -2.62
C ASN A 98 -10.96 3.54 -2.51
N SER A 99 -11.44 3.23 -1.30
CA SER A 99 -12.81 2.77 -1.04
C SER A 99 -13.20 1.43 -1.71
N PHE A 100 -12.24 0.55 -2.03
CA PHE A 100 -12.52 -0.77 -2.64
C PHE A 100 -12.84 -1.81 -1.58
N LYS A 101 -14.07 -1.75 -1.04
CA LYS A 101 -14.52 -2.60 0.06
C LYS A 101 -14.40 -4.10 -0.21
N ASP A 102 -14.74 -4.55 -1.42
CA ASP A 102 -14.64 -5.96 -1.80
C ASP A 102 -13.19 -6.45 -1.81
N VAL A 103 -12.25 -5.63 -2.26
CA VAL A 103 -10.81 -5.90 -2.18
C VAL A 103 -10.34 -5.91 -0.73
N VAL A 104 -10.79 -4.97 0.10
CA VAL A 104 -10.51 -4.96 1.55
C VAL A 104 -10.96 -6.27 2.18
N GLU A 105 -12.20 -6.70 1.94
CA GLU A 105 -12.75 -7.94 2.46
C GLU A 105 -11.94 -9.17 2.01
N ILE A 106 -11.53 -9.24 0.73
CA ILE A 106 -10.69 -10.33 0.22
C ILE A 106 -9.32 -10.35 0.90
N LEU A 107 -8.66 -9.20 1.01
CA LEU A 107 -7.33 -9.11 1.62
C LEU A 107 -7.39 -9.55 3.09
N VAL A 108 -8.39 -9.07 3.85
CA VAL A 108 -8.58 -9.46 5.25
C VAL A 108 -8.93 -10.95 5.38
N ALA A 109 -9.79 -11.49 4.53
CA ALA A 109 -10.08 -12.92 4.50
C ALA A 109 -8.82 -13.78 4.22
N ASN A 110 -7.85 -13.23 3.49
CA ASN A 110 -6.56 -13.84 3.21
C ASN A 110 -5.45 -13.41 4.18
N ARG A 111 -5.82 -13.05 5.42
CA ARG A 111 -4.89 -12.76 6.53
C ARG A 111 -3.99 -11.54 6.29
N ALA A 112 -4.50 -10.52 5.59
CA ALA A 112 -3.90 -9.21 5.63
C ALA A 112 -3.83 -8.70 7.08
N ASP A 113 -2.69 -8.14 7.47
CA ASP A 113 -2.52 -7.50 8.76
C ASP A 113 -3.27 -6.16 8.77
N VAL A 114 -4.43 -6.16 9.44
CA VAL A 114 -5.29 -4.98 9.62
C VAL A 114 -4.63 -3.90 10.46
N ASN A 115 -3.58 -4.23 11.21
CA ASN A 115 -2.80 -3.34 12.06
C ASN A 115 -1.41 -3.03 11.47
N ALA A 116 -1.17 -3.36 10.19
CA ALA A 116 0.06 -2.98 9.53
C ALA A 116 0.19 -1.46 9.55
N HIS A 117 1.30 -0.93 10.06
CA HIS A 117 1.57 0.50 10.06
C HIS A 117 2.49 0.84 8.89
N ASP A 118 2.21 1.90 8.14
CA ASP A 118 3.13 2.44 7.14
C ASP A 118 4.34 3.16 7.80
N ASN A 119 5.19 3.81 7.01
CA ASN A 119 6.34 4.56 7.53
C ASN A 119 5.96 5.82 8.32
N HIS A 120 4.72 6.29 8.20
CA HIS A 120 4.17 7.39 8.97
C HIS A 120 3.48 6.93 10.27
N GLY A 121 3.40 5.61 10.50
CA GLY A 121 2.74 5.06 11.68
C GLY A 121 1.23 5.01 11.56
N PHE A 122 0.68 5.01 10.34
CA PHE A 122 -0.76 4.91 10.09
C PHE A 122 -1.14 3.52 9.60
N ALA A 123 -2.25 3.00 10.13
CA ALA A 123 -2.86 1.75 9.70
C ALA A 123 -3.89 1.97 8.58
N PRO A 124 -4.31 0.94 7.83
CA PRO A 124 -5.34 1.07 6.79
C PRO A 124 -6.65 1.70 7.29
N SER A 125 -7.02 1.43 8.55
CA SER A 125 -8.23 1.99 9.19
C SER A 125 -8.16 3.52 9.34
N PHE A 126 -6.98 4.07 9.61
CA PHE A 126 -6.76 5.52 9.71
C PHE A 126 -7.12 6.20 8.39
N TYR A 127 -6.64 5.66 7.26
CA TYR A 127 -6.94 6.20 5.95
C TYR A 127 -8.42 6.10 5.60
N ALA A 128 -9.05 4.93 5.81
CA ALA A 128 -10.48 4.79 5.59
C ALA A 128 -11.30 5.81 6.40
N ALA A 129 -10.91 6.09 7.64
CA ALA A 129 -11.54 7.09 8.49
C ALA A 129 -11.26 8.53 8.00
N GLN A 130 -10.02 8.86 7.65
CA GLN A 130 -9.60 10.18 7.17
C GLN A 130 -10.37 10.61 5.92
N TRP A 131 -10.64 9.67 5.01
CA TRP A 131 -11.39 9.92 3.77
C TRP A 131 -12.90 9.71 3.91
N GLY A 132 -13.40 9.37 5.11
CA GLY A 132 -14.83 9.26 5.39
C GLY A 132 -15.49 7.94 4.97
N TYR A 133 -14.72 6.92 4.59
CA TYR A 133 -15.21 5.58 4.22
C TYR A 133 -15.59 4.77 5.46
N ARG A 134 -16.69 5.18 6.10
CA ARG A 134 -17.14 4.67 7.40
C ARG A 134 -17.37 3.17 7.41
N ASP A 135 -17.89 2.61 6.32
CA ASP A 135 -18.19 1.19 6.23
C ASP A 135 -16.91 0.34 6.19
N ILE A 136 -15.89 0.79 5.47
CA ILE A 136 -14.56 0.16 5.45
C ILE A 136 -13.87 0.32 6.81
N ALA A 137 -13.86 1.53 7.38
CA ALA A 137 -13.29 1.76 8.70
C ALA A 137 -13.95 0.88 9.76
N THR A 138 -15.29 0.79 9.75
CA THR A 138 -16.05 -0.07 10.67
C THR A 138 -15.74 -1.55 10.44
N PHE A 139 -15.62 -1.99 9.18
CA PHE A 139 -15.26 -3.36 8.85
C PHE A 139 -13.85 -3.71 9.39
N LEU A 140 -12.87 -2.83 9.18
CA LEU A 140 -11.50 -3.04 9.68
C LEU A 140 -11.47 -3.10 11.21
N LEU A 141 -12.18 -2.21 11.91
CA LEU A 141 -12.30 -2.25 13.38
C LEU A 141 -12.92 -3.58 13.86
N ARG A 142 -14.00 -4.04 13.21
CA ARG A 142 -14.60 -5.35 13.51
C ARG A 142 -13.68 -6.52 13.21
N SER A 143 -12.73 -6.33 12.31
CA SER A 143 -11.71 -7.33 11.94
C SER A 143 -10.47 -7.28 12.85
N GLY A 144 -10.49 -6.46 13.91
CA GLY A 144 -9.41 -6.36 14.89
C GLY A 144 -8.40 -5.24 14.63
N ALA A 145 -8.72 -4.25 13.78
CA ALA A 145 -7.92 -3.05 13.68
C ALA A 145 -8.02 -2.22 14.97
N ASN A 146 -6.88 -1.80 15.49
CA ASN A 146 -6.79 -0.90 16.63
C ASN A 146 -6.75 0.55 16.13
N PHE A 147 -7.32 1.48 16.90
CA PHE A 147 -7.25 2.92 16.59
C PHE A 147 -6.00 3.59 17.18
N GLU A 148 -5.17 2.84 17.90
CA GLU A 148 -3.96 3.37 18.53
C GLU A 148 -2.91 3.64 17.44
N PRO A 149 -2.52 4.91 17.19
CA PRO A 149 -1.32 5.17 16.42
C PRO A 149 -0.12 4.55 17.14
N ARG A 150 0.88 4.09 16.40
CA ARG A 150 2.12 3.58 17.01
C ARG A 150 2.68 4.64 17.96
N THR A 151 2.61 4.39 19.27
CA THR A 151 3.20 5.23 20.32
C THR A 151 4.71 5.07 20.31
N GLU A 152 5.37 5.50 19.24
CA GLU A 152 6.82 5.55 19.10
C GLU A 152 7.17 6.31 17.81
N MET A 153 6.68 7.55 17.69
CA MET A 153 7.55 8.55 17.06
C MET A 153 8.73 8.69 18.01
N LYS A 154 9.82 8.00 17.71
CA LYS A 154 11.13 8.33 18.26
C LYS A 154 11.43 9.74 17.76
N VAL A 155 10.93 10.73 18.49
CA VAL A 155 11.40 12.10 18.39
C VAL A 155 12.88 12.02 18.73
N GLU A 156 13.73 11.96 17.71
CA GLU A 156 15.09 12.47 17.82
C GLU A 156 15.00 14.00 17.98
N SER A 157 14.35 14.45 19.05
CA SER A 157 14.36 15.84 19.48
C SER A 157 15.39 15.94 20.59
N THR A 158 16.57 16.46 20.22
CA THR A 158 17.29 17.46 21.01
C THR A 158 17.45 17.15 22.50
N GLU A 159 18.43 16.32 22.85
CA GLU A 159 18.96 16.31 24.21
C GLU A 159 20.48 16.47 24.17
N GLN A 160 20.91 17.71 23.99
CA GLN A 160 22.20 18.19 24.47
C GLN A 160 21.98 19.54 25.15
N VAL A 161 21.19 19.53 26.24
CA VAL A 161 21.27 20.59 27.25
C VAL A 161 22.33 20.14 28.24
N ALA A 162 23.53 20.69 28.09
CA ALA A 162 24.62 20.48 29.04
C ALA A 162 24.23 21.06 30.43
N PRO A 163 24.53 20.37 31.53
CA PRO A 163 24.23 20.85 32.88
C PRO A 163 25.41 21.69 33.42
N ALA A 164 25.43 22.98 33.11
CA ALA A 164 26.11 24.06 33.84
C ALA A 164 25.80 25.35 33.08
N GLU A 165 25.04 26.30 33.61
CA GLU A 165 25.63 27.39 34.39
C GLU A 165 24.59 27.89 35.40
N ARG A 166 24.88 27.62 36.67
CA ARG A 166 24.25 28.27 37.81
C ARG A 166 25.27 29.28 38.34
N LEU A 167 24.88 30.56 38.32
CA LEU A 167 25.41 31.69 39.10
C LEU A 167 26.82 32.20 38.76
N GLU A 168 26.90 33.44 38.25
CA GLU A 168 27.57 34.52 38.98
C GLU A 168 26.74 35.82 38.86
N LEU A 169 26.08 36.18 39.96
CA LEU A 169 25.63 37.53 40.27
C LEU A 169 26.27 37.85 41.62
N PHE A 170 27.49 38.41 41.59
CA PHE A 170 28.05 39.37 42.55
C PHE A 170 29.24 40.07 41.91
#